data_AF-U4R1F4-F1
#
_entry.id   AF-U4R1F4-F1
#
_cell.length_a   1.000
_cell.length_b   1.000
_cell.length_c   1.000
_cell.angle_alpha   90.00
_cell.angle_beta   90.00
_cell.angle_gamma   90.00
#
_symmetry.space_group_name_H-M   'P 1'
#
loop_
_entity.id
_entity.type
_entity.pdbx_description
1 polymer ?
#
loop_
_entity_poly.entity_id
_entity_poly.type
_entity_poly.pdbx_seq_one_letter_code
_entity_poly.pdbx_strand_id
1 'polypeptide(L)'
;MSVDIVRLRRLCDEMAFTILCLDDINNIDIHLLSNEFFKISKCYLDYAKEFGSDDDFIIRAVNYLSYTHAIPPCGKDTSWFSNGLSILFELSYPNTLHTKESSAVMADIKKGINNSLNNLQLEK
;
A
#
# COMPACT_ATOMS: atom_id res chain seq x y z
N MET A 1 -4.95 15.79 12.25
CA MET A 1 -5.76 14.81 13.02
C MET A 1 -4.82 13.66 13.37
N SER A 2 -5.02 12.88 14.44
CA SER A 2 -4.08 11.79 14.73
C SER A 2 -4.43 10.56 13.90
N VAL A 3 -3.50 10.10 13.07
CA VAL A 3 -3.59 8.85 12.28
C VAL A 3 -4.01 7.67 13.17
N ASP A 4 -4.93 6.83 12.68
CA ASP A 4 -5.35 5.60 13.37
C ASP A 4 -4.28 4.49 13.27
N ILE A 5 -3.30 4.58 14.17
CA ILE A 5 -2.20 3.63 14.28
C ILE A 5 -2.69 2.21 14.64
N VAL A 6 -3.82 2.09 15.34
CA VAL A 6 -4.40 0.79 15.70
C VAL A 6 -4.91 0.11 14.44
N ARG A 7 -5.63 0.84 13.58
CA ARG A 7 -6.08 0.33 12.28
C ARG A 7 -4.91 -0.04 11.38
N LEU A 8 -3.85 0.76 11.34
CA LEU A 8 -2.66 0.45 10.55
C LEU A 8 -1.99 -0.85 10.99
N ARG A 9 -1.87 -1.06 12.31
CA ARG A 9 -1.33 -2.31 12.87
C ARG A 9 -2.17 -3.52 12.44
N ARG A 10 -3.50 -3.44 12.59
CA ARG A 10 -4.41 -4.52 12.21
C ARG A 10 -4.24 -4.92 10.74
N LEU A 11 -4.13 -3.95 9.83
CA LEU A 11 -3.92 -4.23 8.41
C LEU A 11 -2.60 -4.95 8.14
N CYS A 12 -1.52 -4.59 8.86
CA CYS A 12 -0.22 -5.27 8.74
C CYS A 12 -0.29 -6.72 9.26
N ASP A 13 -1.03 -6.95 10.34
CA ASP A 13 -1.26 -8.29 10.89
C ASP A 13 -2.05 -9.17 9.90
N GLU A 14 -3.13 -8.64 9.34
CA GLU A 14 -3.98 -9.33 8.36
C GLU A 14 -3.21 -9.66 7.06
N MET A 15 -2.38 -8.75 6.60
CA MET A 15 -1.54 -8.95 5.42
C MET A 15 -0.46 -10.01 5.65
N ALA A 16 0.23 -9.97 6.80
CA ALA A 16 1.23 -10.98 7.15
C ALA A 16 0.60 -12.37 7.28
N PHE A 17 -0.59 -12.44 7.88
CA PHE A 17 -1.37 -13.68 7.93
C PHE A 17 -1.72 -14.17 6.53
N THR A 18 -2.28 -13.31 5.67
CA THR A 18 -2.67 -13.66 4.30
C THR A 18 -1.52 -14.26 3.48
N ILE A 19 -0.31 -13.73 3.63
CA ILE A 19 0.86 -14.17 2.88
C ILE A 19 1.41 -15.51 3.40
N LEU A 20 1.37 -15.75 4.71
CA LEU A 20 2.01 -16.93 5.31
C LEU A 20 1.05 -18.07 5.66
N CYS A 21 -0.27 -17.85 5.61
CA CYS A 21 -1.28 -18.85 6.04
C CYS A 21 -1.36 -20.11 5.15
N LEU A 22 -0.66 -20.17 4.01
CA LEU A 22 -0.60 -21.39 3.18
C LEU A 22 0.53 -22.36 3.57
N ASP A 23 1.52 -21.89 4.32
CA ASP A 23 2.64 -22.73 4.74
C ASP A 23 2.47 -23.11 6.22
N ASP A 24 3.01 -24.26 6.63
CA ASP A 24 3.02 -24.78 8.01
C ASP A 24 3.97 -23.95 8.92
N ILE A 25 3.78 -22.62 8.88
CA ILE A 25 4.71 -21.60 9.38
C ILE A 25 4.41 -21.26 10.84
N ASN A 26 5.50 -21.19 11.61
CA ASN A 26 5.49 -20.76 13.01
C ASN A 26 4.89 -19.36 13.17
N ASN A 27 3.99 -19.17 14.15
CA ASN A 27 3.40 -17.87 14.50
C ASN A 27 4.44 -16.72 14.67
N ILE A 28 5.68 -17.06 15.02
CA ILE A 28 6.80 -16.11 15.11
C ILE A 28 7.05 -15.39 13.78
N ASP A 29 6.98 -16.10 12.65
CA ASP A 29 7.25 -15.54 11.33
C ASP A 29 6.15 -14.57 10.89
N ILE A 30 4.89 -14.84 11.22
CA ILE A 30 3.76 -13.93 10.98
C ILE A 30 3.97 -12.62 11.76
N HIS A 31 4.35 -12.71 13.03
CA HIS A 31 4.62 -11.52 13.83
C HIS A 31 5.81 -10.70 13.32
N LEU A 32 6.89 -11.36 12.90
CA LEU A 32 8.05 -10.69 12.31
C LEU A 32 7.68 -9.97 11.01
N LEU A 33 6.95 -10.64 10.11
CA LEU A 33 6.52 -10.06 8.85
C LEU A 33 5.55 -8.88 9.05
N SER A 34 4.59 -9.01 9.97
CA SER A 34 3.70 -7.90 10.35
C SER A 34 4.49 -6.69 10.87
N ASN A 35 5.51 -6.92 11.71
CA ASN A 35 6.34 -5.84 12.23
C ASN A 35 7.11 -5.12 11.14
N GLU A 36 7.64 -5.82 10.14
CA GLU A 36 8.29 -5.18 9.01
C GLU A 36 7.30 -4.36 8.17
N PHE A 37 6.11 -4.88 7.85
CA PHE A 37 5.08 -4.09 7.17
C PHE A 37 4.68 -2.84 7.94
N PHE A 38 4.52 -2.96 9.26
CA PHE A 38 4.17 -1.82 10.10
C PHE A 38 5.28 -0.77 10.17
N LYS A 39 6.54 -1.21 10.25
CA LYS A 39 7.71 -0.32 10.24
C LYS A 39 7.80 0.46 8.93
N ILE A 40 7.68 -0.23 7.79
CA ILE A 40 7.66 0.41 6.46
C ILE A 40 6.52 1.42 6.38
N SER A 41 5.31 1.04 6.80
CA SER A 41 4.13 1.91 6.78
C SER A 41 4.32 3.17 7.63
N LYS A 42 4.95 3.04 8.81
CA LYS A 42 5.27 4.19 9.67
C LYS A 42 6.26 5.15 9.01
N CYS A 43 7.31 4.64 8.36
CA CYS A 43 8.25 5.49 7.62
C CYS A 43 7.53 6.32 6.55
N TYR A 44 6.62 5.70 5.79
CA TYR A 44 5.83 6.43 4.79
C TYR A 44 4.80 7.37 5.42
N LEU A 45 4.28 7.09 6.61
CA LEU A 45 3.39 8.00 7.32
C LEU A 45 4.09 9.29 7.72
N ASP A 46 5.32 9.18 8.22
CA ASP A 46 6.10 10.36 8.58
C ASP A 46 6.53 11.14 7.34
N TYR A 47 6.92 10.45 6.26
CA TYR A 47 7.18 11.06 4.96
C TYR A 47 5.95 11.79 4.40
N ALA A 48 4.77 11.17 4.44
CA ALA A 48 3.54 11.74 3.90
C ALA A 48 3.14 13.07 4.56
N LYS A 49 3.40 13.22 5.87
CA LYS A 49 3.16 14.46 6.61
C LYS A 49 4.00 15.62 6.09
N GLU A 50 5.23 15.35 5.64
CA GLU A 50 6.13 16.38 5.10
C GLU A 50 5.62 16.97 3.77
N PHE A 51 4.81 16.21 3.02
CA PHE A 51 4.25 16.63 1.73
C PHE A 51 2.77 17.06 1.80
N GLY A 52 2.23 17.25 3.02
CA GLY A 52 0.84 17.69 3.20
C GLY A 52 -0.19 16.66 2.75
N SER A 53 0.17 15.37 2.76
CA SER A 53 -0.76 14.29 2.49
C SER A 53 -1.92 14.27 3.48
N ASP A 54 -3.05 13.70 3.05
CA ASP A 54 -4.12 13.30 3.96
C ASP A 54 -3.57 12.29 4.99
N ASP A 55 -3.90 12.51 6.26
CA ASP A 55 -3.46 11.71 7.42
C ASP A 55 -3.77 10.21 7.22
N ASP A 56 -4.82 9.88 6.49
CA ASP A 56 -5.27 8.50 6.26
C ASP A 56 -4.82 7.88 4.93
N PHE A 57 -4.04 8.59 4.10
CA PHE A 57 -3.60 8.07 2.81
C PHE A 57 -2.87 6.72 2.93
N ILE A 58 -1.91 6.63 3.86
CA ILE A 58 -1.12 5.41 4.06
C ILE A 58 -2.01 4.24 4.47
N ILE A 59 -3.00 4.46 5.32
CA ILE A 59 -3.95 3.41 5.71
C ILE A 59 -4.71 2.89 4.48
N ARG A 60 -5.17 3.77 3.58
CA ARG A 60 -5.85 3.37 2.35
C ARG A 60 -4.91 2.63 1.40
N ALA A 61 -3.67 3.09 1.26
CA ALA A 61 -2.67 2.47 0.40
C ALA A 61 -2.29 1.06 0.91
N VAL A 62 -2.05 0.89 2.21
CA VAL A 62 -1.80 -0.43 2.82
C VAL A 62 -2.99 -1.35 2.64
N ASN A 63 -4.21 -0.86 2.86
CA ASN A 63 -5.42 -1.65 2.63
C ASN A 63 -5.57 -2.09 1.16
N TYR A 64 -5.27 -1.19 0.21
CA TYR A 64 -5.25 -1.53 -1.21
C TYR A 64 -4.24 -2.64 -1.50
N LEU A 65 -2.97 -2.46 -1.11
CA LEU A 65 -1.91 -3.45 -1.34
C LEU A 65 -2.22 -4.81 -0.69
N SER A 66 -2.79 -4.79 0.52
CA SER A 66 -3.22 -6.00 1.20
C SER A 66 -4.31 -6.74 0.45
N TYR A 67 -5.19 -6.04 -0.27
CA TYR A 67 -6.27 -6.68 -1.00
C TYR A 67 -5.86 -7.13 -2.41
N THR A 68 -5.02 -6.35 -3.10
CA THR A 68 -4.72 -6.56 -4.52
C THR A 68 -3.42 -7.31 -4.77
N HIS A 69 -2.46 -7.26 -3.83
CA HIS A 69 -1.10 -7.75 -4.06
C HIS A 69 -0.57 -8.69 -2.98
N ALA A 70 -1.14 -8.71 -1.77
CA ALA A 70 -0.73 -9.65 -0.75
C ALA A 70 -1.23 -11.06 -1.12
N ILE A 71 -0.32 -11.83 -1.72
CA ILE A 71 -0.57 -13.21 -2.11
C ILE A 71 0.51 -14.11 -1.49
N PRO A 72 0.21 -15.40 -1.24
CA PRO A 72 1.16 -16.30 -0.59
C PRO A 72 2.56 -16.38 -1.24
N PRO A 73 2.69 -16.33 -2.59
CA PRO A 73 4.00 -16.30 -3.24
C PRO A 73 4.91 -15.13 -2.86
N CYS A 74 4.41 -14.06 -2.24
CA CYS A 74 5.23 -12.97 -1.72
C CYS A 74 6.22 -13.45 -0.63
N GLY A 75 5.85 -14.48 0.14
CA GLY A 75 6.66 -15.01 1.23
C GLY A 75 7.10 -13.93 2.23
N LYS A 76 8.37 -13.95 2.63
CA LYS A 76 8.92 -13.02 3.65
C LYS A 76 9.57 -11.77 3.05
N ASP A 77 9.67 -11.65 1.73
CA ASP A 77 10.24 -10.46 1.10
C ASP A 77 9.23 -9.30 1.17
N THR A 78 9.62 -8.17 1.76
CA THR A 78 8.79 -6.97 1.90
C THR A 78 9.08 -5.91 0.83
N SER A 79 9.99 -6.18 -0.11
CA SER A 79 10.40 -5.22 -1.14
C SER A 79 9.24 -4.82 -2.04
N TRP A 80 8.36 -5.76 -2.41
CA TRP A 80 7.16 -5.48 -3.20
C TRP A 80 6.24 -4.47 -2.50
N PHE A 81 6.12 -4.57 -1.17
CA PHE A 81 5.25 -3.71 -0.38
C PHE A 81 5.82 -2.29 -0.29
N SER A 82 7.12 -2.16 0.00
CA SER A 82 7.80 -0.86 0.04
C SER A 82 7.75 -0.17 -1.32
N ASN A 83 8.05 -0.89 -2.40
CA ASN A 83 7.99 -0.34 -3.76
C ASN A 83 6.56 0.06 -4.15
N GLY A 84 5.56 -0.76 -3.79
CA GLY A 84 4.15 -0.46 -4.02
C GLY A 84 3.70 0.81 -3.30
N LEU A 85 4.04 0.98 -2.01
CA LEU A 85 3.74 2.21 -1.28
C LEU A 85 4.43 3.43 -1.90
N SER A 86 5.69 3.30 -2.33
CA SER A 86 6.41 4.37 -3.02
C SER A 86 5.68 4.85 -4.27
N ILE A 87 5.27 3.90 -5.12
CA ILE A 87 4.58 4.21 -6.39
C ILE A 87 3.21 4.84 -6.11
N LEU A 88 2.43 4.27 -5.19
CA LEU A 88 1.12 4.82 -4.84
C LEU A 88 1.25 6.24 -4.27
N PHE A 89 2.27 6.49 -3.45
CA PHE A 89 2.54 7.81 -2.91
C PHE A 89 2.91 8.80 -4.02
N GLU A 90 3.85 8.46 -4.91
CA GLU A 90 4.25 9.30 -6.04
C GLU A 90 3.06 9.66 -6.94
N LEU A 91 2.20 8.70 -7.26
CA LEU A 91 1.03 8.92 -8.11
C LEU A 91 -0.05 9.78 -7.43
N SER A 92 -0.16 9.71 -6.10
CA SER A 92 -1.18 10.42 -5.33
C SER A 92 -0.72 11.82 -4.89
N TYR A 93 0.58 11.97 -4.64
CA TYR A 93 1.25 13.19 -4.21
C TYR A 93 2.51 13.40 -5.06
N PRO A 94 2.35 13.84 -6.33
CA PRO A 94 3.48 14.00 -7.25
C PRO A 94 4.47 15.02 -6.70
N ASN A 95 5.66 14.56 -6.36
CA ASN A 95 6.76 15.37 -5.83
C ASN A 95 8.00 15.33 -6.75
N THR A 96 7.91 14.61 -7.86
CA THR A 96 9.00 14.44 -8.83
C THR A 96 8.68 15.19 -10.12
N LEU A 97 9.69 15.86 -10.69
CA LEU A 97 9.58 16.50 -11.99
C LEU A 97 9.62 15.43 -13.09
N HIS A 98 8.62 15.41 -13.95
CA HIS A 98 8.55 14.52 -15.11
C HIS A 98 8.87 15.26 -16.41
N THR A 99 9.47 14.55 -17.36
CA THR A 99 9.50 15.01 -18.76
C THR A 99 8.16 14.76 -19.42
N LYS A 100 7.98 15.27 -20.65
CA LYS A 100 6.78 14.98 -21.45
C LYS A 100 6.65 13.48 -21.75
N GLU A 101 7.77 12.81 -21.98
CA GLU A 101 7.84 11.37 -22.27
C GLU A 101 7.53 10.54 -21.02
N SER A 102 8.17 10.85 -19.88
CA SER A 102 7.95 10.09 -18.64
C SER A 102 6.56 10.31 -18.04
N SER A 103 5.92 11.45 -18.32
CA SER A 103 4.54 11.73 -17.86
C SER A 103 3.45 11.12 -18.74
N ALA A 104 3.78 10.55 -19.90
CA ALA A 104 2.77 10.00 -20.81
C ALA A 104 1.93 8.89 -20.16
N VAL A 105 2.57 8.08 -19.29
CA VAL A 105 1.92 7.02 -18.52
C VAL A 105 0.79 7.51 -17.62
N MET A 106 0.83 8.79 -17.18
CA MET A 106 -0.20 9.36 -16.31
C MET A 106 -1.58 9.42 -16.99
N ALA A 107 -1.60 9.60 -18.32
CA ALA A 107 -2.84 9.57 -19.09
C ALA A 107 -3.47 8.16 -19.10
N ASP A 108 -2.64 7.13 -19.25
CA ASP A 108 -3.09 5.73 -19.22
C ASP A 108 -3.58 5.32 -17.82
N ILE A 109 -2.84 5.72 -16.77
CA ILE A 109 -3.24 5.49 -15.38
C ILE A 109 -4.59 6.17 -15.09
N LYS A 110 -4.75 7.44 -15.48
CA LYS A 110 -6.02 8.17 -15.31
C LYS A 110 -7.18 7.46 -16.00
N LYS A 111 -6.97 6.95 -17.22
CA LYS A 111 -7.99 6.17 -17.94
C LYS A 111 -8.34 4.88 -17.18
N GLY A 112 -7.35 4.14 -16.70
CA GLY A 112 -7.55 2.92 -15.91
C GLY A 112 -8.34 3.16 -14.62
N ILE A 113 -7.99 4.22 -13.87
CA ILE A 113 -8.70 4.63 -12.65
C ILE A 113 -10.17 4.93 -12.95
N ASN A 114 -10.44 5.74 -13.97
CA ASN A 114 -11.83 6.08 -14.34
C ASN A 114 -12.64 4.84 -14.71
N ASN A 115 -12.05 3.88 -15.44
CA ASN A 115 -12.71 2.62 -15.76
C ASN A 115 -13.03 1.80 -14.50
N SER A 116 -12.06 1.67 -13.58
CA SER A 116 -12.25 0.94 -12.32
C SER A 116 -13.34 1.57 -11.45
N LEU A 117 -13.38 2.90 -11.33
CA LEU A 117 -14.40 3.62 -10.59
C LEU A 117 -15.80 3.46 -11.19
N ASN A 118 -15.92 3.46 -12.52
CA ASN A 118 -17.18 3.23 -13.20
C ASN A 118 -17.71 1.81 -12.95
N ASN A 119 -16.83 0.80 -12.92
CA ASN A 119 -17.24 -0.58 -12.60
C ASN A 119 -17.78 -0.72 -11.18
N LEU A 120 -17.16 -0.05 -10.19
CA LEU A 120 -17.65 -0.04 -8.82
C LEU A 120 -19.04 0.63 -8.67
N GLN A 121 -19.41 1.53 -9.59
CA GLN A 121 -20.73 2.16 -9.59
C GLN A 121 -21.83 1.26 -10.16
N LEU A 122 -21.48 0.22 -10.92
CA LEU A 122 -22.42 -0.75 -11.49
C LEU A 122 -22.77 -1.89 -10.52
N GLU A 123 -22.02 -2.05 -9.42
CA GLU A 123 -22.25 -3.04 -8.37
C GLU A 123 -23.14 -2.52 -7.22
N LYS A 124 -23.85 -1.40 -7.41
CA LYS A 124 -24.80 -0.82 -6.44
C LYS A 124 -26.25 -1.15 -6.73
#